data_AF-A0A1G1P831-F1
#
_entry.id   AF-A0A1G1P831-F1
#
_cell.length_a   1.000
_cell.length_b   1.000
_cell.length_c   1.000
_cell.angle_alpha   90.00
_cell.angle_beta   90.00
_cell.angle_gamma   90.00
#
_symmetry.space_group_name_H-M   'P 1'
#
loop_
_entity.id
_entity.type
_entity.pdbx_description
1 polymer ?
#
loop_
_entity_poly.entity_id
_entity_poly.type
_entity_poly.pdbx_seq_one_letter_code
_entity_poly.pdbx_strand_id
1 'polypeptide(L)'
;MNRRDLRKRYWGTAGAWVGCIYSTLYAVRPICEFLKETIPFAFLTNLGMAALLVWITAVFYSRRHLYSPLSYFLLALVFLCYVYGLMKISHPEEKIHFIEYGVLAYFLWRALRLDWKGGRAYVGAFALTTLLGWADEGIQHLLPNRYYQAGDVFLNSMSGLLALILVFIFQKKSS
;
A
#
# COMPACT_ATOMS: atom_id res chain seq x y z
N MET A 1 -24.11 -11.49 -7.42
CA MET A 1 -23.63 -11.82 -6.06
C MET A 1 -24.34 -10.91 -5.07
N ASN A 2 -24.90 -11.44 -3.98
CA ASN A 2 -25.58 -10.60 -2.97
C ASN A 2 -24.52 -9.82 -2.16
N ARG A 3 -24.91 -8.69 -1.55
CA ARG A 3 -24.04 -7.83 -0.71
C ARG A 3 -23.35 -8.62 0.41
N ARG A 4 -24.02 -9.63 0.97
CA ARG A 4 -23.44 -10.54 1.98
C ARG A 4 -22.24 -11.33 1.44
N ASP A 5 -22.34 -11.85 0.23
CA ASP A 5 -21.26 -12.61 -0.41
C ASP A 5 -20.09 -11.70 -0.77
N LEU A 6 -20.38 -10.48 -1.23
CA LEU A 6 -19.37 -9.45 -1.53
C LEU A 6 -18.60 -9.06 -0.27
N ARG A 7 -19.31 -8.88 0.85
CA ARG A 7 -18.70 -8.57 2.15
C ARG A 7 -17.76 -9.68 2.59
N LYS A 8 -18.20 -10.94 2.54
CA LYS A 8 -17.36 -12.11 2.86
C LYS A 8 -16.12 -12.16 1.97
N ARG A 9 -16.29 -11.95 0.66
CA ARG A 9 -15.18 -11.96 -0.29
C ARG A 9 -14.17 -10.85 0.00
N TYR A 10 -14.61 -9.61 0.20
CA TYR A 10 -13.69 -8.48 0.36
C TYR A 10 -12.97 -8.49 1.70
N TRP A 11 -13.66 -8.81 2.79
CA TRP A 11 -12.99 -9.02 4.08
C TRP A 11 -12.11 -10.26 4.08
N GLY A 12 -12.52 -11.33 3.40
CA GLY A 12 -11.69 -12.51 3.20
C GLY A 12 -10.41 -12.20 2.43
N THR A 13 -10.49 -11.39 1.36
CA THR A 13 -9.30 -10.94 0.62
C THR A 13 -8.40 -10.05 1.47
N ALA A 14 -8.96 -9.09 2.22
CA ALA A 14 -8.17 -8.24 3.13
C ALA A 14 -7.48 -9.06 4.22
N GLY A 15 -8.23 -9.98 4.86
CA GLY A 15 -7.69 -10.87 5.89
C GLY A 15 -6.63 -11.84 5.37
N ALA A 16 -6.84 -12.41 4.17
CA ALA A 16 -5.83 -13.24 3.52
C ALA A 16 -4.55 -12.44 3.21
N TRP A 17 -4.69 -11.19 2.75
CA TRP A 17 -3.55 -10.32 2.49
C TRP A 17 -2.76 -9.98 3.77
N VAL A 18 -3.46 -9.65 4.86
CA VAL A 18 -2.82 -9.47 6.18
C VAL A 18 -2.12 -10.75 6.63
N GLY A 19 -2.77 -11.90 6.48
CA GLY A 19 -2.18 -13.20 6.78
C GLY A 19 -0.89 -13.46 5.99
N CYS A 20 -0.87 -13.12 4.70
CA CYS A 20 0.33 -13.20 3.88
C CYS A 20 1.46 -12.32 4.44
N ILE A 21 1.20 -11.02 4.67
CA ILE A 21 2.20 -10.08 5.22
C ILE A 21 2.75 -10.62 6.54
N TYR A 22 1.89 -11.02 7.48
CA TYR A 22 2.33 -11.43 8.81
C TYR A 22 3.06 -12.78 8.81
N SER A 23 2.66 -13.70 7.92
CA SER A 23 3.32 -15.00 7.78
C SER A 23 4.74 -14.89 7.20
N THR A 24 5.03 -13.84 6.44
CA THR A 24 6.35 -13.64 5.81
C THR A 24 7.31 -12.84 6.67
N LEU A 25 6.87 -12.17 7.74
CA LEU A 25 7.71 -11.29 8.58
C LEU A 25 9.00 -11.94 9.07
N TYR A 26 8.93 -13.20 9.49
CA TYR A 26 10.11 -13.93 9.97
C TYR A 26 11.08 -14.28 8.82
N ALA A 27 10.55 -14.73 7.68
CA ALA A 27 11.32 -15.27 6.58
C ALA A 27 11.82 -14.19 5.58
N VAL A 28 11.13 -13.04 5.50
CA VAL A 28 11.41 -12.02 4.49
C VAL A 28 12.82 -11.47 4.61
N ARG A 29 13.34 -11.28 5.83
CA ARG A 29 14.66 -10.68 6.04
C ARG A 29 15.80 -11.61 5.58
N PRO A 30 15.87 -12.89 5.99
CA PRO A 30 16.84 -13.84 5.44
C PRO A 30 16.76 -13.96 3.91
N ILE A 31 15.55 -13.97 3.35
CA ILE A 31 15.35 -14.03 1.89
C ILE A 31 15.90 -12.76 1.22
N CYS A 32 15.60 -11.58 1.76
CA CYS A 32 16.10 -10.32 1.21
C CYS A 32 17.62 -10.19 1.34
N GLU A 33 18.22 -10.66 2.44
CA GLU A 33 19.68 -10.71 2.61
C GLU A 33 20.33 -11.62 1.57
N PHE A 34 19.82 -12.85 1.40
CA PHE A 34 20.26 -13.77 0.35
C PHE A 34 20.13 -13.16 -1.06
N LEU A 35 19.02 -12.47 -1.35
CA LEU A 35 18.83 -11.80 -2.64
C LEU A 35 19.77 -10.62 -2.83
N LYS A 36 20.09 -9.85 -1.78
CA LYS A 36 21.07 -8.75 -1.84
C LYS A 36 22.48 -9.26 -2.19
N GLU A 37 22.83 -10.46 -1.72
CA GLU A 37 24.13 -11.08 -2.01
C GLU A 37 24.18 -11.74 -3.40
N THR A 38 23.04 -12.23 -3.90
CA THR A 38 23.00 -13.01 -5.16
C THR A 38 22.77 -12.14 -6.40
N ILE A 39 21.96 -11.08 -6.29
CA ILE A 39 21.50 -10.28 -7.42
C ILE A 39 21.50 -8.78 -7.07
N PRO A 40 21.43 -7.86 -8.06
CA PRO A 40 21.28 -6.42 -7.78
C PRO A 40 19.85 -6.08 -7.29
N PHE A 41 19.46 -6.64 -6.13
CA PHE A 41 18.10 -6.62 -5.62
C PHE A 41 17.57 -5.20 -5.37
N ALA A 42 18.43 -4.29 -4.87
CA ALA A 42 18.07 -2.88 -4.69
C ALA A 42 17.76 -2.19 -6.03
N PHE A 43 18.49 -2.49 -7.09
CA PHE A 43 18.20 -1.97 -8.42
C PHE A 43 16.88 -2.52 -8.96
N LEU A 44 16.63 -3.82 -8.81
CA LEU A 44 15.39 -4.46 -9.27
C LEU A 44 14.15 -3.93 -8.55
N THR A 45 14.23 -3.74 -7.23
CA THR A 45 13.13 -3.15 -6.45
C THR A 45 12.87 -1.69 -6.84
N ASN A 46 13.91 -0.89 -7.08
CA ASN A 46 13.77 0.47 -7.61
C ASN A 46 13.13 0.47 -9.00
N LEU A 47 13.56 -0.42 -9.88
CA LEU A 47 13.00 -0.56 -11.22
C LEU A 47 11.51 -0.94 -11.16
N GLY A 48 11.14 -1.85 -10.26
CA GLY A 48 9.74 -2.23 -10.03
C GLY A 48 8.88 -1.07 -9.55
N MET A 49 9.35 -0.29 -8.58
CA MET A 49 8.66 0.92 -8.11
C MET A 49 8.54 1.99 -9.21
N ALA A 50 9.60 2.20 -9.99
CA ALA A 50 9.57 3.13 -11.13
C ALA A 50 8.58 2.67 -12.20
N ALA A 51 8.56 1.38 -12.53
CA ALA A 51 7.59 0.79 -13.46
C ALA A 51 6.15 0.97 -12.96
N LEU A 52 5.91 0.80 -11.65
CA LEU A 52 4.60 1.06 -11.04
C LEU A 52 4.17 2.53 -11.24
N LEU A 53 5.07 3.49 -11.03
CA LEU A 53 4.79 4.91 -11.27
C LEU A 53 4.48 5.22 -12.73
N VAL A 54 5.26 4.65 -13.66
CA VAL A 54 5.01 4.78 -15.10
C VAL A 54 3.64 4.19 -15.45
N TRP A 55 3.29 3.03 -14.89
CA TRP A 55 1.98 2.42 -15.12
C TRP A 55 0.84 3.30 -14.58
N ILE A 56 0.94 3.82 -13.35
CA ILE A 56 -0.08 4.71 -12.76
C ILE A 56 -0.28 5.96 -13.63
N THR A 57 0.81 6.60 -14.05
CA THR A 57 0.77 7.80 -14.89
C THR A 57 0.22 7.51 -16.29
N ALA A 58 0.58 6.38 -16.90
CA ALA A 58 0.04 5.93 -18.18
C ALA A 58 -1.48 5.69 -18.10
N VAL A 59 -1.94 4.99 -17.06
CA VAL A 59 -3.38 4.76 -16.81
C VAL A 59 -4.11 6.08 -16.61
N PHE A 60 -3.54 7.02 -15.85
CA PHE A 60 -4.11 8.35 -15.67
C PHE A 60 -4.21 9.10 -17.00
N TYR A 61 -3.13 9.13 -17.79
CA TYR A 61 -3.11 9.81 -19.09
C TYR A 61 -4.12 9.22 -20.08
N SER A 62 -4.27 7.89 -20.11
CA SER A 62 -5.26 7.20 -20.97
C SER A 62 -6.71 7.60 -20.67
N ARG A 63 -6.98 8.07 -19.46
CA ARG A 63 -8.31 8.45 -18.96
C ARG A 63 -8.40 9.93 -18.60
N ARG A 64 -7.46 10.75 -19.07
CA ARG A 64 -7.28 12.16 -18.67
C ARG A 64 -8.52 13.04 -18.79
N HIS A 65 -9.40 12.73 -19.74
CA HIS A 65 -10.66 13.46 -19.97
C HIS A 65 -11.70 13.26 -18.86
N LEU A 66 -11.52 12.28 -17.97
CA LEU A 66 -12.43 11.96 -16.86
C LEU A 66 -12.06 12.68 -15.56
N TYR A 67 -10.93 13.38 -15.51
CA TYR A 67 -10.35 13.87 -14.26
C TYR A 67 -10.41 15.39 -14.11
N SER A 68 -10.69 15.83 -12.89
CA SER A 68 -10.73 17.25 -12.51
C SER A 68 -9.33 17.80 -12.22
N PRO A 69 -9.12 19.14 -12.19
CA PRO A 69 -7.83 19.74 -11.83
C PRO A 69 -7.26 19.26 -10.48
N LEU A 70 -8.13 19.02 -9.48
CA LEU A 70 -7.73 18.45 -8.19
C LEU A 70 -7.06 17.07 -8.35
N SER A 71 -7.50 16.26 -9.30
CA SER A 71 -6.93 14.93 -9.57
C SER A 71 -5.50 15.03 -10.10
N TYR A 72 -5.17 16.06 -10.89
CA TYR A 72 -3.81 16.31 -11.35
C TYR A 72 -2.90 16.74 -10.20
N PHE A 73 -3.38 17.65 -9.35
CA PHE A 73 -2.64 18.07 -8.15
C PHE A 73 -2.37 16.89 -7.21
N LEU A 74 -3.39 16.08 -6.91
CA LEU A 74 -3.24 14.90 -6.07
C LEU A 74 -2.31 13.85 -6.69
N LEU A 75 -2.38 13.65 -8.01
CA LEU A 75 -1.45 12.74 -8.70
C LEU A 75 -0.01 13.25 -8.62
N ALA A 76 0.21 14.55 -8.81
CA ALA A 76 1.54 15.15 -8.66
C ALA A 76 2.08 14.97 -7.24
N LEU A 77 1.24 15.17 -6.22
CA LEU A 77 1.60 14.92 -4.82
C LEU A 77 1.99 13.45 -4.60
N VAL A 78 1.17 12.50 -5.07
CA VAL A 78 1.48 11.07 -4.97
C VAL A 78 2.80 10.76 -5.66
N PHE A 79 3.00 11.26 -6.88
CA PHE A 79 4.23 11.06 -7.65
C PHE A 79 5.46 11.57 -6.89
N LEU A 80 5.41 12.79 -6.34
CA LEU A 80 6.49 13.36 -5.54
C LEU A 80 6.77 12.52 -4.28
N CYS A 81 5.75 12.05 -3.59
CA CYS A 81 5.93 11.20 -2.40
C CYS A 81 6.58 9.86 -2.75
N TYR A 82 6.21 9.22 -3.86
CA TYR A 82 6.83 7.97 -4.30
C TYR A 82 8.28 8.18 -4.79
N VAL A 83 8.56 9.27 -5.51
CA VAL A 83 9.94 9.63 -5.90
C VAL A 83 10.79 9.89 -4.66
N TYR A 84 10.26 10.62 -3.68
CA TYR A 84 10.93 10.81 -2.39
C TYR A 84 11.17 9.47 -1.68
N GLY A 85 10.18 8.58 -1.63
CA GLY A 85 10.31 7.24 -1.08
C GLY A 85 11.38 6.40 -1.79
N LEU A 86 11.45 6.45 -3.12
CA LEU A 86 12.49 5.81 -3.93
C LEU A 86 13.91 6.24 -3.50
N MET A 87 14.09 7.54 -3.23
CA MET A 87 15.38 8.13 -2.86
C MET A 87 15.75 7.92 -1.39
N LYS A 88 14.77 7.83 -0.47
CA LYS A 88 15.02 7.77 0.97
C LYS A 88 14.95 6.38 1.57
N ILE A 89 14.03 5.53 1.11
CA ILE A 89 13.90 4.16 1.60
C ILE A 89 15.07 3.37 1.05
N SER A 90 16.03 3.04 1.91
CA SER A 90 17.28 2.40 1.48
C SER A 90 17.13 0.89 1.38
N HIS A 91 16.28 0.31 2.24
CA HIS A 91 16.08 -1.12 2.31
C HIS A 91 15.03 -1.60 1.29
N PRO A 92 15.37 -2.54 0.39
CA PRO A 92 14.42 -3.16 -0.54
C PRO A 92 13.17 -3.76 0.14
N GLU A 93 13.34 -4.35 1.30
CA GLU A 93 12.27 -4.93 2.12
C GLU A 93 11.23 -3.88 2.56
N GLU A 94 11.67 -2.69 2.96
CA GLU A 94 10.79 -1.57 3.32
C GLU A 94 10.03 -1.05 2.08
N LYS A 95 10.65 -1.07 0.89
CA LYS A 95 9.99 -0.72 -0.38
C LYS A 95 8.90 -1.71 -0.76
N ILE A 96 9.13 -3.00 -0.50
CA ILE A 96 8.14 -4.05 -0.72
C ILE A 96 6.96 -3.85 0.25
N HIS A 97 7.23 -3.68 1.54
CA HIS A 97 6.20 -3.36 2.54
C HIS A 97 5.42 -2.09 2.16
N PHE A 98 6.11 -1.07 1.67
CA PHE A 98 5.47 0.16 1.20
C PHE A 98 4.50 -0.08 0.04
N ILE A 99 4.67 -1.10 -0.80
CA ILE A 99 3.66 -1.47 -1.81
C ILE A 99 2.57 -2.33 -1.17
N GLU A 100 2.92 -3.29 -0.33
CA GLU A 100 2.00 -4.23 0.32
C GLU A 100 0.93 -3.52 1.17
N TYR A 101 1.32 -2.50 1.93
CA TYR A 101 0.41 -1.70 2.74
C TYR A 101 -0.52 -0.80 1.90
N GLY A 102 -0.08 -0.39 0.71
CA GLY A 102 -0.91 0.36 -0.22
C GLY A 102 -2.01 -0.53 -0.81
N VAL A 103 -1.65 -1.77 -1.16
CA VAL A 103 -2.59 -2.81 -1.60
C VAL A 103 -3.56 -3.17 -0.46
N LEU A 104 -3.06 -3.30 0.77
CA LEU A 104 -3.87 -3.55 1.96
C LEU A 104 -4.92 -2.45 2.15
N ALA A 105 -4.53 -1.18 2.10
CA ALA A 105 -5.45 -0.04 2.23
C ALA A 105 -6.55 -0.06 1.16
N TYR A 106 -6.21 -0.44 -0.08
CA TYR A 106 -7.19 -0.64 -1.15
C TYR A 106 -8.20 -1.75 -0.83
N PHE A 107 -7.74 -2.90 -0.33
CA PHE A 107 -8.63 -4.01 0.06
C PHE A 107 -9.54 -3.65 1.24
N LEU A 108 -9.00 -2.97 2.25
CA LEU A 108 -9.77 -2.47 3.39
C LEU A 108 -10.83 -1.46 2.92
N TRP A 109 -10.46 -0.52 2.05
CA TRP A 109 -11.41 0.43 1.48
C TRP A 109 -12.52 -0.27 0.69
N ARG A 110 -12.18 -1.28 -0.12
CA ARG A 110 -13.18 -2.07 -0.85
C ARG A 110 -14.17 -2.76 0.07
N ALA A 111 -13.71 -3.31 1.18
CA ALA A 111 -14.56 -3.96 2.17
C ALA A 111 -15.44 -2.93 2.89
N LEU A 112 -14.86 -1.83 3.37
CA LEU A 112 -15.55 -0.80 4.14
C LEU A 112 -16.57 -0.01 3.31
N ARG A 113 -16.28 0.30 2.05
CA ARG A 113 -17.22 1.04 1.18
C ARG A 113 -18.53 0.31 0.91
N LEU A 114 -18.61 -0.99 1.21
CA LEU A 114 -19.86 -1.74 1.14
C LEU A 114 -20.84 -1.29 2.20
N ASP A 115 -20.37 -0.82 3.37
CA ASP A 115 -21.20 -0.49 4.52
C ASP A 115 -21.13 1.01 4.85
N TRP A 116 -20.00 1.66 4.58
CA TRP A 116 -19.76 3.06 4.89
C TRP A 116 -19.78 3.91 3.61
N LYS A 117 -20.52 5.02 3.64
CA LYS A 117 -20.68 5.92 2.50
C LYS A 117 -19.61 7.01 2.47
N GLY A 118 -19.21 7.39 1.25
CA GLY A 118 -18.34 8.56 1.00
C GLY A 118 -16.99 8.47 1.73
N GLY A 119 -16.58 9.59 2.33
CA GLY A 119 -15.29 9.73 3.01
C GLY A 119 -15.08 8.78 4.20
N ARG A 120 -16.14 8.29 4.84
CA ARG A 120 -16.02 7.40 6.01
C ARG A 120 -15.25 6.12 5.68
N ALA A 121 -15.47 5.54 4.50
CA ALA A 121 -14.75 4.33 4.06
C ALA A 121 -13.24 4.59 3.88
N TYR A 122 -12.86 5.78 3.44
CA TYR A 122 -11.45 6.18 3.32
C TYR A 122 -10.80 6.34 4.69
N VAL A 123 -11.44 7.06 5.61
CA VAL A 123 -10.95 7.24 6.98
C VAL A 123 -10.82 5.90 7.70
N GLY A 124 -11.83 5.03 7.57
CA GLY A 124 -11.78 3.68 8.14
C GLY A 124 -10.65 2.82 7.58
N ALA A 125 -10.45 2.86 6.27
CA ALA A 125 -9.39 2.09 5.63
C ALA A 125 -8.01 2.59 6.08
N PHE A 126 -7.81 3.90 6.16
CA PHE A 126 -6.58 4.49 6.68
C PHE A 126 -6.34 4.08 8.13
N ALA A 127 -7.35 4.26 9.01
CA ALA A 127 -7.23 3.89 10.42
C ALA A 127 -6.90 2.41 10.61
N LEU A 128 -7.57 1.50 9.89
CA LEU A 128 -7.26 0.08 9.95
C LEU A 128 -5.88 -0.25 9.40
N THR A 129 -5.44 0.42 8.33
CA THR A 129 -4.08 0.24 7.78
C THR A 129 -3.03 0.65 8.81
N THR A 130 -3.20 1.79 9.48
CA THR A 130 -2.32 2.25 10.56
C THR A 130 -2.33 1.29 11.75
N LEU A 131 -3.50 0.81 12.18
CA LEU A 131 -3.61 -0.17 13.28
C LEU A 131 -2.92 -1.49 12.94
N LEU A 132 -3.03 -1.96 11.69
CA LEU A 132 -2.32 -3.15 11.23
C LEU A 132 -0.81 -2.91 11.11
N GLY A 133 -0.38 -1.68 10.77
CA GLY A 133 1.02 -1.29 10.84
C GLY A 133 1.58 -1.34 12.27
N TRP A 134 0.80 -0.91 13.26
CA TRP A 134 1.17 -1.08 14.68
C TRP A 134 1.24 -2.55 15.10
N ALA A 135 0.31 -3.38 14.64
CA ALA A 135 0.30 -4.81 14.96
C ALA A 135 1.50 -5.54 14.31
N ASP A 136 1.85 -5.20 13.07
CA ASP A 136 3.05 -5.67 12.37
C ASP A 136 4.31 -5.34 13.16
N GLU A 137 4.47 -4.07 13.53
CA GLU A 137 5.61 -3.62 14.32
C GLU A 137 5.69 -4.31 15.70
N GLY A 138 4.54 -4.55 16.32
CA GLY A 138 4.44 -5.32 17.56
C GLY A 138 4.87 -6.78 17.38
N ILE A 139 4.50 -7.43 16.27
CA ILE A 139 4.97 -8.79 15.94
C ILE A 139 6.47 -8.78 15.69
N GLN A 140 6.96 -7.82 14.91
CA GLN A 140 8.38 -7.69 14.59
C GLN A 140 9.25 -7.46 15.83
N HIS A 141 8.73 -6.75 16.84
CA HIS A 141 9.42 -6.58 18.13
C HIS A 141 9.64 -7.89 18.88
N LEU A 142 8.79 -8.90 18.66
CA LEU A 142 8.94 -10.24 19.24
C LEU A 142 9.92 -11.12 18.45
N LEU A 143 10.29 -10.73 17.23
CA LEU A 143 11.18 -11.49 16.38
C LEU A 143 12.65 -11.20 16.74
N PRO A 144 13.49 -12.24 16.91
CA PRO A 144 14.87 -12.07 17.38
C PRO A 144 15.77 -11.33 16.37
N ASN A 145 15.33 -11.26 15.12
CA ASN A 145 16.04 -10.68 14.00
C ASN A 145 15.49 -9.30 13.60
N ARG A 146 14.72 -8.59 14.43
CA ARG A 146 14.16 -7.26 14.12
C ARG A 146 14.10 -6.39 15.37
N TYR A 147 14.22 -5.07 15.19
CA TYR A 147 14.09 -4.09 16.26
C TYR A 147 12.87 -3.21 15.99
N TYR A 148 12.19 -2.82 17.06
CA TYR A 148 11.05 -1.93 16.99
C TYR A 148 11.47 -0.53 16.49
N GLN A 149 10.83 -0.01 15.45
CA GLN A 149 11.03 1.30 14.87
C GLN A 149 9.68 1.95 14.53
N ALA A 150 9.31 2.99 15.28
CA ALA A 150 8.08 3.76 15.01
C ALA A 150 8.02 4.38 13.59
N GLY A 151 9.17 4.51 12.91
CA GLY A 151 9.27 4.94 11.52
C GLY A 151 8.57 3.99 10.54
N ASP A 152 8.52 2.69 10.83
CA ASP A 152 7.89 1.70 9.95
C ASP A 152 6.37 1.81 9.96
N VAL A 153 5.78 2.06 11.12
CA VAL A 153 4.34 2.36 11.24
C VAL A 153 3.98 3.62 10.45
N PHE A 154 4.84 4.64 10.49
CA PHE A 154 4.65 5.85 9.70
C PHE A 154 4.71 5.56 8.19
N LEU A 155 5.71 4.80 7.74
CA LEU A 155 5.84 4.39 6.34
C LEU A 155 4.63 3.58 5.86
N ASN A 156 4.18 2.61 6.66
CA ASN A 156 2.99 1.79 6.39
C ASN A 156 1.72 2.64 6.30
N SER A 157 1.56 3.61 7.20
CA SER A 157 0.44 4.55 7.19
C SER A 157 0.48 5.46 5.95
N MET A 158 1.65 6.00 5.61
CA MET A 158 1.85 6.83 4.42
C MET A 158 1.55 6.07 3.14
N SER A 159 2.02 4.82 3.03
CA SER A 159 1.69 3.92 1.94
C SER A 159 0.17 3.78 1.75
N GLY A 160 -0.54 3.49 2.84
CA GLY A 160 -2.00 3.40 2.83
C GLY A 160 -2.68 4.70 2.39
N LEU A 161 -2.21 5.85 2.88
CA LEU A 161 -2.74 7.15 2.49
C LEU A 161 -2.57 7.42 0.99
N LEU A 162 -1.36 7.20 0.44
CA LEU A 162 -1.09 7.42 -0.98
C LEU A 162 -1.97 6.51 -1.85
N ALA A 163 -2.12 5.24 -1.47
CA ALA A 163 -3.00 4.32 -2.18
C ALA A 163 -4.46 4.78 -2.14
N LEU A 164 -4.95 5.29 -1.01
CA LEU A 164 -6.31 5.83 -0.88
C LEU A 164 -6.51 7.10 -1.70
N ILE A 165 -5.49 7.96 -1.85
CA ILE A 165 -5.53 9.09 -2.77
C ILE A 165 -5.64 8.61 -4.22
N LEU A 166 -4.87 7.60 -4.61
CA LEU A 166 -4.99 6.99 -5.95
C LEU A 166 -6.39 6.40 -6.17
N VAL A 167 -6.95 5.72 -5.17
CA VAL A 167 -8.33 5.22 -5.23
C VAL A 167 -9.32 6.36 -5.43
N PHE A 168 -9.16 7.48 -4.71
CA PHE A 168 -10.01 8.65 -4.89
C PHE A 168 -9.92 9.25 -6.30
N ILE A 169 -8.70 9.35 -6.85
CA ILE A 169 -8.46 9.83 -8.21
C ILE A 169 -9.14 8.92 -9.25
N PHE A 170 -8.98 7.60 -9.12
CA PHE A 170 -9.43 6.62 -10.11
C PHE A 170 -10.87 6.14 -9.91
N GLN A 171 -11.51 6.47 -8.78
CA GLN A 171 -12.90 6.13 -8.55
C GLN A 171 -13.76 6.89 -9.56
N LYS A 172 -14.38 6.15 -10.50
CA LYS A 172 -15.32 6.70 -11.47
C LYS A 172 -16.39 7.50 -10.72
N LYS A 173 -16.41 8.82 -10.88
CA LYS A 173 -17.60 9.62 -10.58
C LYS A 173 -18.66 9.12 -11.56
N SER A 174 -19.64 8.36 -11.09
CA SER A 174 -20.86 8.17 -11.87
C SER A 174 -21.51 9.55 -11.96
N SER A 175 -21.28 10.23 -13.08
CA SER A 175 -22.20 11.27 -13.56
C SER A 175 -23.54 10.62 -13.86
#